data_AF-A0A1Q9VX66-F1
#
_entry.id   AF-A0A1Q9VX66-F1
#
_cell.length_a   1.000
_cell.length_b   1.000
_cell.length_c   1.000
_cell.angle_alpha   90.00
_cell.angle_beta   90.00
_cell.angle_gamma   90.00
#
_symmetry.space_group_name_H-M   'P 1'
#
loop_
_entity.id
_entity.type
_entity.pdbx_description
1 polymer ?
#
loop_
_entity_poly.entity_id
_entity_poly.type
_entity_poly.pdbx_seq_one_letter_code
_entity_poly.pdbx_strand_id
1 'polypeptide(L)'
;MPMPARVAREPVRVADPARLAVPATVVCSSIPSTVLAELATPGPPLHTELGEIADLTWVDVPTGHWPMLSRPRDLADAIVAAARQA
;
A
#
# COMPACT_ATOMS: atom_id res chain seq x y z
N MET A 1 -6.05 17.19 22.77
CA MET A 1 -5.34 18.07 21.83
C MET A 1 -6.30 18.46 20.71
N PRO A 2 -6.56 19.75 20.44
CA PRO A 2 -7.39 20.15 19.30
C PRO A 2 -6.62 20.02 17.98
N MET A 3 -7.29 19.52 16.93
CA MET A 3 -6.78 19.46 15.56
C MET A 3 -7.49 20.54 14.72
N PRO A 4 -6.78 21.30 13.85
CA PRO A 4 -7.43 22.27 12.96
C PRO A 4 -8.48 21.60 12.07
N ALA A 5 -9.68 22.20 11.98
CA ALA A 5 -10.83 21.59 11.32
C ALA A 5 -10.58 21.22 9.85
N ARG A 6 -9.77 22.00 9.13
CA ARG A 6 -9.43 21.74 7.73
C ARG A 6 -8.61 20.46 7.55
N VAL A 7 -7.63 20.21 8.42
CA VAL A 7 -6.82 18.99 8.32
C VAL A 7 -7.67 17.73 8.51
N ALA A 8 -8.74 17.81 9.31
CA ALA A 8 -9.64 16.69 9.54
C ALA A 8 -10.73 16.51 8.48
N ARG A 9 -10.99 17.52 7.62
CA ARG A 9 -12.20 17.57 6.78
C ARG A 9 -11.94 17.83 5.30
N GLU A 10 -10.87 18.55 4.96
CA GLU A 10 -10.60 18.89 3.58
C GLU A 10 -9.93 17.72 2.84
N PRO A 11 -10.32 17.46 1.58
CA PRO A 11 -9.73 16.41 0.79
C PRO A 11 -8.28 16.75 0.44
N VAL A 12 -7.41 15.74 0.49
CA VAL A 12 -6.05 15.86 -0.05
C VAL A 12 -6.15 15.80 -1.58
N ARG A 13 -5.56 16.78 -2.27
CA ARG A 13 -5.47 16.82 -3.73
C ARG A 13 -4.01 16.60 -4.13
N VAL A 14 -3.74 15.49 -4.80
CA VAL A 14 -2.41 15.20 -5.37
C VAL A 14 -2.58 15.17 -6.88
N ALA A 15 -1.96 16.11 -7.60
CA ALA A 15 -2.19 16.31 -9.04
C ALA A 15 -1.00 15.88 -9.92
N ASP A 16 0.19 15.72 -9.33
CA ASP A 16 1.37 15.35 -10.09
C ASP A 16 1.32 13.86 -10.47
N PRO A 17 1.28 13.51 -11.78
CA PRO A 17 1.30 12.13 -12.22
C PRO A 17 2.63 11.43 -11.95
N ALA A 18 3.73 12.17 -11.72
CA ALA A 18 5.03 11.58 -11.43
C ALA A 18 5.02 10.70 -10.15
N ARG A 19 4.05 10.89 -9.26
CA ARG A 19 3.86 10.04 -8.08
C ARG A 19 3.67 8.56 -8.44
N LEU A 20 3.05 8.27 -9.59
CA LEU A 20 2.75 6.91 -10.05
C LEU A 20 4.00 6.19 -10.60
N ALA A 21 5.08 6.93 -10.83
CA ALA A 21 6.37 6.37 -11.25
C ALA A 21 7.28 6.00 -10.06
N VAL A 22 6.88 6.30 -8.83
CA VAL A 22 7.64 5.92 -7.64
C VAL A 22 7.46 4.41 -7.39
N PRO A 23 8.54 3.61 -7.30
CA PRO A 23 8.43 2.19 -6.98
C PRO A 23 7.72 1.96 -5.66
N ALA A 24 6.76 1.03 -5.66
CA ALA A 24 5.97 0.71 -4.49
C ALA A 24 5.90 -0.80 -4.26
N THR A 25 5.84 -1.18 -2.98
CA THR A 25 5.66 -2.58 -2.58
C THR A 25 4.44 -2.69 -1.66
N VAL A 26 3.51 -3.58 -2.01
CA VAL A 26 2.34 -3.89 -1.19
C VAL A 26 2.59 -5.20 -0.46
N VAL A 27 2.62 -5.12 0.88
CA VAL A 27 2.73 -6.30 1.75
C VAL A 27 1.32 -6.79 2.11
N CYS A 28 0.93 -7.89 1.50
CA CYS A 28 -0.37 -8.53 1.64
C CYS A 28 -0.37 -9.48 2.86
N SER A 29 -0.98 -9.05 3.96
CA SER A 29 -1.03 -9.86 5.18
C SER A 29 -2.31 -10.70 5.29
N SER A 30 -3.47 -10.05 5.26
CA SER A 30 -4.77 -10.68 5.54
C SER A 30 -5.59 -11.02 4.30
N ILE A 31 -5.27 -10.40 3.17
CA ILE A 31 -5.91 -10.68 1.87
C ILE A 31 -4.77 -11.06 0.91
N PRO A 32 -4.85 -12.19 0.20
CA PRO A 32 -3.82 -12.61 -0.74
C PRO A 32 -3.58 -11.58 -1.84
N SER A 33 -2.33 -11.46 -2.27
CA SER A 33 -1.92 -10.58 -3.37
C SER A 33 -2.71 -10.82 -4.65
N THR A 34 -3.05 -12.07 -4.98
CA THR A 34 -3.83 -12.42 -6.17
C THR A 34 -5.20 -11.74 -6.20
N VAL A 35 -5.89 -11.73 -5.06
CA VAL A 35 -7.20 -11.09 -4.92
C VAL A 35 -7.05 -9.57 -4.96
N LEU A 36 -6.04 -9.01 -4.28
CA LEU A 36 -5.83 -7.56 -4.27
C LEU A 36 -5.37 -7.03 -5.62
N ALA A 37 -4.60 -7.79 -6.39
CA ALA A 37 -4.17 -7.42 -7.73
C ALA A 37 -5.37 -7.35 -8.70
N GLU A 38 -6.32 -8.29 -8.61
CA GLU A 38 -7.58 -8.22 -9.38
C GLU A 38 -8.42 -6.98 -9.01
N LEU A 39 -8.40 -6.61 -7.73
CA LEU A 39 -9.14 -5.45 -7.20
C LEU A 39 -8.37 -4.13 -7.30
N ALA A 40 -7.11 -4.13 -7.76
CA ALA A 40 -6.27 -2.94 -7.85
C ALA A 40 -6.67 -2.02 -9.02
N THR A 41 -7.61 -2.45 -9.85
CA THR A 41 -8.18 -1.63 -10.92
C THR A 41 -8.79 -0.36 -10.35
N PRO A 42 -8.46 0.84 -10.89
CA PRO A 42 -9.02 2.10 -10.39
C PRO A 42 -10.55 2.13 -10.46
N GLY A 43 -11.20 2.36 -9.32
CA GLY A 43 -12.66 2.53 -9.22
C GLY A 43 -13.35 1.56 -8.26
N PRO A 44 -14.69 1.44 -8.29
CA PRO A 44 -15.41 0.52 -7.42
C PRO A 44 -15.03 -0.95 -7.68
N PRO A 45 -14.97 -1.83 -6.65
CA PRO A 45 -15.33 -1.57 -5.25
C PRO A 45 -14.21 -0.97 -4.40
N LEU A 46 -12.97 -1.01 -4.88
CA LEU A 46 -11.79 -0.59 -4.15
C LEU A 46 -11.24 0.70 -4.79
N HIS A 47 -11.59 1.85 -4.22
CA HIS A 47 -11.17 3.15 -4.73
C HIS A 47 -9.67 3.34 -4.48
N THR A 48 -8.84 2.78 -5.34
CA THR A 48 -7.39 2.76 -5.24
C THR A 48 -6.74 3.13 -6.56
N GLU A 49 -5.55 3.74 -6.48
CA GLU A 49 -4.70 4.04 -7.64
C GLU A 49 -3.58 2.99 -7.80
N LEU A 50 -3.59 1.91 -7.00
CA LEU A 50 -2.54 0.89 -7.02
C LEU A 50 -2.30 0.34 -8.43
N GLY A 51 -3.37 0.07 -9.20
CA GLY A 51 -3.25 -0.41 -10.58
C GLY A 51 -2.66 0.61 -11.57
N GLU A 52 -2.53 1.89 -11.20
CA GLU A 52 -1.88 2.92 -12.03
C GLU A 52 -0.39 3.09 -11.72
N ILE A 53 0.13 2.46 -10.65
CA ILE A 53 1.55 2.53 -10.29
C ILE A 53 2.37 1.73 -11.31
N ALA A 54 3.36 2.38 -11.91
CA ALA A 54 4.16 1.81 -12.98
C ALA A 54 5.07 0.65 -12.53
N ASP A 55 5.59 0.74 -11.30
CA ASP A 55 6.44 -0.28 -10.68
C ASP A 55 5.84 -0.68 -9.33
N LEU A 56 4.99 -1.71 -9.38
CA LEU A 56 4.28 -2.24 -8.22
C LEU A 56 4.69 -3.69 -7.97
N THR A 57 5.25 -3.95 -6.80
CA THR A 57 5.58 -5.29 -6.32
C THR A 57 4.60 -5.74 -5.25
N TRP A 58 4.18 -7.01 -5.31
CA TRP A 58 3.31 -7.62 -4.31
C TRP A 58 4.09 -8.67 -3.50
N VAL A 59 3.95 -8.65 -2.18
CA VAL A 59 4.61 -9.61 -1.27
C VAL A 59 3.58 -10.17 -0.30
N ASP A 60 3.40 -11.48 -0.27
CA ASP A 60 2.51 -12.13 0.69
C ASP A 60 3.23 -12.46 2.01
N VAL A 61 2.65 -12.00 3.12
CA VAL A 61 3.05 -12.36 4.49
C VAL A 61 1.79 -12.85 5.21
N PRO A 62 1.33 -14.09 4.94
CA PRO A 62 -0.02 -14.53 5.31
C PRO A 62 -0.21 -14.57 6.84
N THR A 63 -0.83 -13.52 7.38
CA THR A 63 -1.04 -13.29 8.81
C THR A 63 -2.17 -12.30 9.07
N GLY A 64 -2.37 -11.91 10.32
CA GLY A 64 -3.37 -10.90 10.69
C GLY A 64 -3.06 -9.50 10.17
N HIS A 65 -3.99 -8.56 10.41
CA HIS A 65 -3.87 -7.18 9.94
C HIS A 65 -2.64 -6.44 10.47
N TRP A 66 -2.06 -6.93 11.58
CA TRP A 66 -0.92 -6.35 12.26
C TRP A 66 0.32 -7.24 12.14
N PRO A 67 0.95 -7.34 10.95
CA PRO A 67 2.10 -8.22 10.72
C PRO A 67 3.30 -7.86 11.60
N MET A 68 3.44 -6.60 12.02
CA MET A 68 4.48 -6.20 12.97
C MET A 68 4.33 -6.81 14.36
N LEU A 69 3.14 -7.36 14.69
CA LEU A 69 2.89 -8.08 15.93
C LEU A 69 2.89 -9.60 15.71
N SER A 70 2.25 -10.07 14.65
CA SER A 70 2.07 -11.51 14.42
C SER A 70 3.24 -12.19 13.71
N ARG A 71 3.93 -11.49 12.80
CA ARG A 71 5.10 -11.96 12.05
C ARG A 71 6.14 -10.85 11.84
N PRO A 72 6.73 -10.31 12.92
CA PRO A 72 7.60 -9.14 12.84
C PRO A 72 8.86 -9.35 11.98
N ARG A 73 9.43 -10.56 11.99
CA ARG A 73 10.63 -10.87 11.21
C ARG A 73 10.34 -10.93 9.72
N ASP A 74 9.33 -11.70 9.32
CA ASP A 74 8.89 -11.81 7.92
C ASP A 74 8.56 -10.42 7.33
N LEU A 75 7.89 -9.55 8.11
CA LEU A 75 7.63 -8.17 7.69
C LEU A 75 8.91 -7.35 7.54
N ALA A 76 9.84 -7.44 8.49
CA ALA A 76 11.10 -6.71 8.43
C ALA A 76 11.93 -7.12 7.21
N ASP A 77 11.99 -8.43 6.92
CA ASP A 77 12.69 -8.95 5.75
C ASP A 77 12.08 -8.45 4.44
N ALA A 78 10.74 -8.39 4.35
CA ALA A 78 10.04 -7.82 3.20
C ALA A 78 10.36 -6.33 2.99
N ILE A 79 10.40 -5.54 4.07
CA ILE A 79 10.75 -4.11 4.00
C ILE A 79 12.20 -3.92 3.56
N VAL A 80 13.14 -4.69 4.12
CA VAL A 80 14.55 -4.62 3.74
C VAL A 80 14.76 -5.03 2.29
N ALA A 81 14.05 -6.05 1.81
CA ALA A 81 14.10 -6.47 0.41
C ALA A 81 13.59 -5.35 -0.52
N ALA A 82 12.43 -4.76 -0.21
CA ALA A 82 11.86 -3.66 -0.99
C ALA A 82 12.79 -2.44 -1.04
N ALA A 83 13.37 -2.05 0.10
CA ALA A 83 14.27 -0.90 0.18
C ALA A 83 15.59 -1.07 -0.60
N ARG A 84 15.99 -2.31 -0.91
CA ARG A 84 17.18 -2.62 -1.71
C ARG A 84 16.90 -2.69 -3.22
N GLN A 85 15.64 -2.77 -3.61
CA GLN A 85 15.21 -2.81 -5.01
C GLN A 85 15.03 -1.42 -5.62
N ALA A 86 14.80 -0.41 -4.77
CA ALA A 86 14.63 0.99 -5.14
C ALA A 86 15.96 1.72 -5.42
#